data_AF-A0A0D2LCJ5-F1
#
_entry.id   AF-A0A0D2LCJ5-F1
#
_cell.length_a   1.000
_cell.length_b   1.000
_cell.length_c   1.000
_cell.angle_alpha   90.00
_cell.angle_beta   90.00
_cell.angle_gamma   90.00
#
_symmetry.space_group_name_H-M   'P 1'
#
loop_
_entity.id
_entity.type
_entity.pdbx_description
1 polymer ?
#
loop_
_entity_poly.entity_id
_entity_poly.type
_entity_poly.pdbx_seq_one_letter_code
_entity_poly.pdbx_strand_id
1 'polypeptide(L)'
;MYLEKMGEASERYKIFIKRLELSDDPAAREYLRATNAQMLEGGFTMQAMFQGLESSLKQYESIVQQEEAILSDPVRHQEFTRALKEQWGQSAMGRIDMSYLARVMDPMVLNRAQKDPDFYKCIREVSENPTPATLQKWIDHPTIGPLVSEMFKAMMSKSMGQQ
;
A
#
# COMPACT_ATOMS: atom_id res chain seq x y z
N MET A 1 9.83 12.28 12.77
CA MET A 1 10.14 12.82 11.43
C MET A 1 9.36 12.15 10.29
N TYR A 2 9.50 10.85 9.98
CA TYR A 2 8.74 10.23 8.85
C TYR A 2 7.25 10.01 9.18
N LEU A 3 6.94 9.44 10.35
CA LEU A 3 5.55 9.19 10.78
C LEU A 3 4.73 10.48 10.90
N GLU A 4 5.32 11.53 11.49
CA GLU A 4 4.71 12.86 11.56
C GLU A 4 4.38 13.40 10.16
N LYS A 5 5.29 13.27 9.19
CA LYS A 5 5.06 13.72 7.81
C LYS A 5 3.97 12.90 7.11
N MET A 6 3.91 11.61 7.36
CA MET A 6 2.81 10.76 6.88
C MET A 6 1.47 11.12 7.52
N GLY A 7 1.47 11.47 8.80
CA GLY A 7 0.30 12.01 9.51
C GLY A 7 -0.17 13.34 8.90
N GLU A 8 0.74 14.30 8.69
CA GLU A 8 0.44 15.57 8.02
C GLU A 8 -0.14 15.35 6.61
N ALA A 9 0.43 14.43 5.83
CA ALA A 9 -0.05 14.11 4.49
C ALA A 9 -1.46 13.49 4.52
N SER A 10 -1.72 12.58 5.45
CA SER A 10 -3.04 11.97 5.67
C SER A 10 -4.09 13.04 5.94
N GLU A 11 -3.82 13.97 6.85
CA GLU A 11 -4.75 15.05 7.19
C GLU A 11 -4.98 16.01 6.01
N ARG A 12 -3.92 16.35 5.25
CA ARG A 12 -4.08 17.14 4.02
C ARG A 12 -4.96 16.45 2.99
N TYR A 13 -4.82 15.14 2.84
CA TYR A 13 -5.63 14.36 1.91
C TYR A 13 -7.10 14.30 2.34
N LYS A 14 -7.39 14.15 3.65
CA LYS A 14 -8.75 14.26 4.21
C LYS A 14 -9.38 15.61 3.90
N ILE A 15 -8.64 16.71 4.12
CA ILE A 15 -9.10 18.07 3.80
C ILE A 15 -9.39 18.22 2.32
N PHE A 16 -8.51 17.71 1.45
CA PHE A 16 -8.70 17.78 0.00
C PHE A 16 -9.98 17.07 -0.45
N ILE A 17 -10.19 15.83 0.00
CA ILE A 17 -11.42 15.09 -0.30
C ILE A 17 -12.64 15.83 0.23
N LYS A 18 -12.56 16.37 1.46
CA LYS A 18 -13.69 17.12 2.03
C LYS A 18 -14.02 18.38 1.23
N ARG A 19 -13.02 19.07 0.69
CA ARG A 19 -13.22 20.22 -0.20
C ARG A 19 -13.89 19.82 -1.50
N LEU A 20 -13.51 18.68 -2.09
CA LEU A 20 -14.17 18.16 -3.28
C LEU A 20 -15.63 17.80 -2.99
N GLU A 21 -15.94 17.21 -1.83
CA GLU A 21 -17.31 16.86 -1.42
C GLU A 21 -18.20 18.09 -1.27
N LEU A 22 -17.64 19.17 -0.74
CA LEU A 22 -18.34 20.44 -0.52
C LEU A 22 -18.32 21.35 -1.76
N SER A 23 -17.64 20.95 -2.84
CA SER A 23 -17.57 21.75 -4.06
C SER A 23 -18.88 21.68 -4.84
N ASP A 24 -19.27 22.82 -5.40
CA ASP A 24 -20.37 22.90 -6.37
C ASP A 24 -19.92 22.61 -7.81
N ASP A 25 -18.63 22.37 -8.03
CA ASP A 25 -18.07 22.01 -9.34
C ASP A 25 -18.59 20.64 -9.82
N PRO A 26 -19.32 20.56 -10.95
CA PRO A 26 -19.79 19.31 -11.52
C PRO A 26 -18.67 18.29 -11.78
N ALA A 27 -17.47 18.75 -12.17
CA ALA A 27 -16.34 17.87 -12.42
C ALA A 27 -15.81 17.24 -11.13
N ALA A 28 -15.78 17.99 -10.02
CA ALA A 28 -15.40 17.48 -8.71
C ALA A 28 -16.39 16.42 -8.20
N ARG A 29 -17.70 16.65 -8.39
CA ARG A 29 -18.75 15.69 -8.03
C ARG A 29 -18.66 14.41 -8.84
N GLU A 30 -18.45 14.51 -10.15
CA GLU A 30 -18.31 13.33 -11.01
C GLU A 30 -17.04 12.55 -10.70
N TYR A 31 -15.92 13.24 -10.44
CA TYR A 31 -14.68 12.61 -9.99
C TYR A 31 -14.90 11.78 -8.71
N LEU A 32 -15.50 12.38 -7.68
CA LEU A 32 -15.79 11.67 -6.43
C LEU A 32 -16.76 10.50 -6.64
N ARG A 33 -17.78 10.67 -7.47
CA ARG A 33 -18.73 9.61 -7.80
C ARG A 33 -18.04 8.42 -8.45
N ALA A 34 -17.22 8.68 -9.47
CA ALA A 34 -16.47 7.65 -10.19
C ALA A 34 -15.46 6.93 -9.28
N THR A 35 -14.67 7.68 -8.51
CA THR A 35 -13.71 7.10 -7.57
C THR A 35 -14.39 6.26 -6.48
N ASN A 36 -15.49 6.74 -5.89
CA ASN A 36 -16.23 5.95 -4.90
C ASN A 36 -16.82 4.67 -5.51
N ALA A 37 -17.36 4.72 -6.73
CA ALA A 37 -17.87 3.54 -7.41
C ALA A 37 -16.77 2.49 -7.64
N GLN A 38 -15.61 2.90 -8.16
CA GLN A 38 -14.46 2.00 -8.37
C GLN A 38 -13.94 1.39 -7.06
N MET A 39 -13.86 2.19 -5.99
CA MET A 39 -13.45 1.68 -4.68
C MET A 39 -14.45 0.67 -4.14
N LEU A 40 -15.76 0.94 -4.28
CA LEU A 40 -16.83 0.04 -3.84
C LEU A 40 -16.82 -1.29 -4.61
N GLU A 41 -16.55 -1.28 -5.92
CA GLU A 41 -16.37 -2.49 -6.72
C GLU A 41 -15.18 -3.33 -6.21
N GLY A 42 -14.13 -2.68 -5.74
CA GLY A 42 -13.01 -3.31 -5.03
C GLY A 42 -13.32 -3.74 -3.60
N GLY A 43 -14.52 -3.47 -3.07
CA GLY A 43 -14.91 -3.74 -1.68
C GLY A 43 -14.31 -2.78 -0.65
N PHE A 44 -13.85 -1.60 -1.08
CA PHE A 44 -13.32 -0.56 -0.21
C PHE A 44 -14.27 0.63 -0.12
N THR A 45 -14.12 1.41 0.95
CA THR A 45 -14.70 2.75 1.04
C THR A 45 -13.59 3.75 1.32
N MET A 46 -13.76 4.98 0.86
CA MET A 46 -12.82 6.08 1.16
C MET A 46 -12.61 6.24 2.68
N GLN A 47 -13.69 6.09 3.44
CA GLN A 47 -13.65 6.15 4.90
C GLN A 47 -12.84 4.99 5.51
N ALA A 48 -13.05 3.76 5.05
CA ALA A 48 -12.28 2.60 5.51
C ALA A 48 -10.79 2.75 5.17
N MET A 49 -10.46 3.33 4.01
CA MET A 49 -9.07 3.61 3.62
C MET A 49 -8.40 4.57 4.62
N PHE A 50 -9.06 5.68 4.97
CA PHE A 50 -8.53 6.64 5.94
C PHE A 50 -8.39 6.04 7.35
N GLN A 51 -9.37 5.25 7.79
CA GLN A 51 -9.30 4.55 9.07
C GLN A 51 -8.15 3.54 9.11
N GLY A 52 -7.95 2.80 8.01
CA GLY A 52 -6.81 1.90 7.85
C GLY A 52 -5.48 2.63 7.96
N LEU A 53 -5.33 3.76 7.25
CA LEU A 53 -4.11 4.58 7.31
C LEU A 53 -3.83 5.10 8.73
N GLU A 54 -4.86 5.60 9.43
CA GLU A 54 -4.70 6.08 10.81
C GLU A 54 -4.32 4.96 11.77
N SER A 55 -4.95 3.79 11.64
CA SER A 55 -4.61 2.60 12.43
C SER A 55 -3.16 2.16 12.20
N SER A 56 -2.72 2.11 10.94
CA SER A 56 -1.33 1.76 10.60
C SER A 56 -0.33 2.77 11.16
N LEU A 57 -0.61 4.08 11.09
CA LEU A 57 0.27 5.10 11.66
C LEU A 57 0.42 4.91 13.18
N LYS A 58 -0.67 4.69 13.91
CA LYS A 58 -0.62 4.41 15.36
C LYS A 58 0.17 3.15 15.68
N GLN A 59 0.06 2.10 14.87
CA GLN A 59 0.86 0.89 15.05
C GLN A 59 2.35 1.17 14.86
N TYR A 60 2.74 1.91 13.82
CA TYR A 60 4.14 2.26 13.61
C TYR A 60 4.69 3.19 14.70
N GLU A 61 3.89 4.13 15.20
CA GLU A 61 4.28 4.97 16.34
C GLU A 61 4.56 4.11 17.58
N SER A 62 3.69 3.13 17.88
CA SER A 62 3.90 2.19 18.97
C SER A 62 5.17 1.35 18.80
N ILE A 63 5.47 0.89 17.58
CA ILE A 63 6.71 0.15 17.27
C ILE A 63 7.93 1.02 17.55
N VAL A 64 7.95 2.27 17.09
CA VAL A 64 9.06 3.20 17.31
C VAL A 64 9.24 3.48 18.81
N GLN A 65 8.15 3.74 19.54
CA GLN A 65 8.21 3.98 20.99
C GLN A 65 8.76 2.76 21.75
N GLN A 66 8.36 1.55 21.35
CA GLN A 66 8.89 0.32 21.95
C GLN A 66 10.39 0.16 21.67
N GLU A 67 10.84 0.45 20.45
CA GLU A 67 12.25 0.41 20.09
C GLU A 67 13.07 1.43 20.89
N GLU A 68 12.60 2.68 20.97
CA GLU A 68 13.26 3.75 21.71
C GLU A 68 13.39 3.41 23.20
N ALA A 69 12.36 2.78 23.80
CA ALA A 69 12.37 2.39 25.20
C ALA A 69 13.38 1.30 25.55
N ILE A 70 13.81 0.50 24.56
CA ILE A 70 14.77 -0.60 24.75
C ILE A 70 16.13 -0.32 24.09
N LEU A 71 16.30 0.83 23.44
CA LEU A 71 17.49 1.18 22.66
C LEU A 71 18.79 1.10 23.47
N SER A 72 18.72 1.41 24.77
CA SER A 72 19.88 1.35 25.69
C SER A 72 20.27 -0.07 26.11
N ASP A 73 19.45 -1.10 25.82
CA ASP A 73 19.72 -2.50 26.11
C ASP A 73 20.03 -3.26 24.80
N PRO A 74 21.32 -3.52 24.48
CA PRO A 74 21.70 -4.10 23.20
C PRO A 74 21.12 -5.49 22.96
N VAL A 75 20.93 -6.30 24.00
CA VAL A 75 20.42 -7.66 23.85
C VAL A 75 18.94 -7.60 23.49
N ARG A 76 18.16 -6.81 24.24
CA ARG A 76 16.72 -6.65 23.98
C ARG A 76 16.46 -5.93 22.66
N HIS A 77 17.27 -4.94 22.30
CA HIS A 77 17.17 -4.25 21.02
C HIS A 77 17.43 -5.19 19.84
N GLN A 78 18.43 -6.07 19.95
CA GLN A 78 18.72 -7.07 18.91
C GLN A 78 17.58 -8.09 18.77
N GLU A 79 17.01 -8.57 19.89
CA GLU A 79 15.87 -9.49 19.87
C GLU A 79 14.63 -8.86 19.23
N PHE A 80 14.31 -7.61 19.62
CA PHE A 80 13.21 -6.85 19.04
C PHE A 80 13.39 -6.64 17.54
N THR A 81 14.58 -6.20 17.11
CA THR A 81 14.88 -5.98 15.69
C THR A 81 14.74 -7.25 14.87
N ARG A 82 15.17 -8.40 15.42
CA ARG A 82 15.00 -9.70 14.78
C ARG A 82 13.52 -10.06 14.62
N ALA A 83 12.74 -9.94 15.68
CA ALA A 83 11.30 -10.23 15.65
C ALA A 83 10.55 -9.32 14.68
N LEU A 84 10.86 -8.02 14.68
CA LEU A 84 10.27 -7.05 13.76
C LEU A 84 10.60 -7.36 12.29
N LYS A 85 11.85 -7.75 12.00
CA LYS A 85 12.26 -8.18 10.65
C LYS A 85 11.51 -9.43 10.19
N GLU A 86 11.34 -10.40 11.08
CA GLU A 86 10.60 -11.63 10.79
C GLU A 86 9.12 -11.32 10.50
N GLN A 87 8.47 -10.55 11.37
CA GLN A 87 7.09 -10.10 11.17
C GLN A 87 6.93 -9.29 9.87
N TRP A 88 7.86 -8.37 9.60
CA TRP A 88 7.87 -7.60 8.36
C TRP A 88 7.97 -8.52 7.14
N GLY A 89 8.92 -9.46 7.14
CA GLY A 89 9.12 -10.41 6.02
C GLY A 89 7.90 -11.28 5.73
N GLN A 90 7.06 -11.55 6.74
CA GLN A 90 5.82 -12.31 6.57
C GLN A 90 4.66 -11.46 6.00
N SER A 91 4.71 -10.13 6.14
CA SER A 91 3.69 -9.21 5.63
C SER A 91 3.66 -9.13 4.09
N ALA A 92 2.52 -8.74 3.52
CA ALA A 92 2.38 -8.58 2.07
C ALA A 92 3.42 -7.58 1.50
N MET A 93 3.60 -6.43 2.16
CA MET A 93 4.57 -5.40 1.74
C MET A 93 6.02 -5.85 1.97
N GLY A 94 6.29 -6.57 3.05
CA GLY A 94 7.64 -7.07 3.30
C GLY A 94 8.06 -8.24 2.43
N ARG A 95 7.15 -8.87 1.67
CA ARG A 95 7.50 -9.83 0.60
C ARG A 95 7.93 -9.14 -0.69
N ILE A 96 7.58 -7.88 -0.87
CA ILE A 96 7.88 -7.10 -2.07
C ILE A 96 9.22 -6.37 -1.88
N ASP A 97 10.13 -6.49 -2.84
CA ASP A 97 11.31 -5.63 -2.93
C ASP A 97 10.91 -4.23 -3.45
N MET A 98 10.59 -3.34 -2.50
CA MET A 98 10.20 -1.96 -2.82
C MET A 98 11.33 -1.16 -3.46
N SER A 99 12.59 -1.49 -3.18
CA SER A 99 13.76 -0.82 -3.79
C SER A 99 13.89 -1.21 -5.25
N TYR A 100 13.68 -2.48 -5.58
CA TYR A 100 13.57 -2.94 -6.96
C TYR A 100 12.40 -2.26 -7.66
N LEU A 101 11.19 -2.31 -7.08
CA LEU A 101 10.00 -1.70 -7.69
C LEU A 101 10.18 -0.21 -7.96
N ALA A 102 10.72 0.55 -7.01
CA ALA A 102 10.95 1.98 -7.18
C ALA A 102 11.88 2.30 -8.35
N ARG A 103 12.79 1.39 -8.70
CA ARG A 103 13.74 1.54 -9.81
C ARG A 103 13.15 1.14 -11.15
N VAL A 104 12.32 0.10 -11.19
CA VAL A 104 11.87 -0.51 -12.45
C VAL A 104 10.45 -0.12 -12.87
N MET A 105 9.63 0.34 -11.92
CA MET A 105 8.23 0.66 -12.18
C MET A 105 8.10 1.99 -12.91
N ASP A 106 7.69 1.92 -14.19
CA ASP A 106 7.31 3.10 -14.96
C ASP A 106 6.08 3.78 -14.32
N PRO A 107 6.15 5.06 -13.93
CA PRO A 107 4.99 5.80 -13.41
C PRO A 107 3.77 5.77 -14.33
N MET A 108 3.95 5.63 -15.64
CA MET A 108 2.86 5.50 -16.61
C MET A 108 2.14 4.16 -16.56
N VAL A 109 2.81 3.10 -16.10
CA VAL A 109 2.17 1.80 -15.85
C VAL A 109 1.22 1.93 -14.66
N LEU A 110 1.67 2.54 -13.56
CA LEU A 110 0.82 2.77 -12.39
C LEU A 110 -0.39 3.67 -12.74
N ASN A 111 -0.16 4.75 -13.48
CA ASN A 111 -1.24 5.67 -13.87
C ASN A 111 -2.29 4.99 -14.76
N ARG A 112 -1.86 4.12 -15.69
CA ARG A 112 -2.76 3.33 -16.52
C ARG A 112 -3.54 2.30 -15.71
N ALA A 113 -2.87 1.57 -14.83
CA ALA A 113 -3.52 0.60 -13.95
C ALA A 113 -4.56 1.25 -13.05
N GLN A 114 -4.27 2.40 -12.44
CA GLN A 114 -5.19 3.12 -11.55
C GLN A 114 -6.49 3.59 -12.23
N LYS A 115 -6.47 3.79 -13.54
CA LYS A 115 -7.67 4.20 -14.30
C LYS A 115 -8.57 3.01 -14.65
N ASP A 116 -8.09 1.80 -14.44
CA ASP A 116 -8.83 0.59 -14.75
C ASP A 116 -9.93 0.35 -13.69
N PRO A 117 -11.18 0.03 -14.10
CA PRO A 117 -12.25 -0.28 -13.16
C PRO A 117 -11.91 -1.43 -12.21
N ASP A 118 -11.17 -2.44 -12.67
CA ASP A 118 -10.81 -3.61 -11.87
C ASP A 118 -9.58 -3.36 -10.96
N PHE A 119 -9.01 -2.16 -10.96
CA PHE A 119 -7.78 -1.85 -10.21
C PHE A 119 -7.90 -2.20 -8.73
N TYR A 120 -8.91 -1.66 -8.04
CA TYR A 120 -9.07 -1.90 -6.60
C TYR A 120 -9.43 -3.35 -6.29
N LYS A 121 -10.14 -4.03 -7.18
CA LYS A 121 -10.43 -5.46 -7.06
C LYS A 121 -9.15 -6.29 -7.15
N CYS A 122 -8.26 -5.98 -8.10
CA CYS A 122 -6.94 -6.58 -8.19
C CYS A 122 -6.14 -6.34 -6.89
N ILE A 123 -6.08 -5.10 -6.40
CA ILE A 123 -5.36 -4.77 -5.16
C ILE A 123 -5.90 -5.60 -3.98
N ARG A 124 -7.22 -5.72 -3.83
CA ARG A 124 -7.84 -6.55 -2.78
C ARG A 124 -7.43 -8.02 -2.90
N GLU A 125 -7.67 -8.62 -4.06
CA GLU A 125 -7.42 -10.06 -4.26
C GLU A 125 -5.94 -10.42 -4.05
N VAL A 126 -5.03 -9.58 -4.56
CA VAL A 126 -3.59 -9.76 -4.37
C VAL A 126 -3.20 -9.58 -2.90
N SER A 127 -3.78 -8.60 -2.21
CA SER A 127 -3.45 -8.35 -0.79
C SER A 127 -3.98 -9.45 0.14
N GLU A 128 -5.17 -9.98 -0.12
CA GLU A 128 -5.79 -11.03 0.69
C GLU A 128 -5.22 -12.41 0.40
N ASN A 129 -4.88 -12.71 -0.86
CA ASN A 129 -4.40 -14.02 -1.28
C ASN A 129 -3.32 -13.93 -2.37
N PRO A 130 -2.07 -13.54 -2.04
CA PRO A 130 -0.96 -13.35 -2.99
C PRO A 130 -0.37 -14.67 -3.49
N THR A 131 -1.18 -15.59 -3.98
CA THR A 131 -0.71 -16.86 -4.57
C THR A 131 -0.29 -16.66 -6.02
N PRO A 132 0.60 -17.52 -6.57
CA PRO A 132 0.93 -17.49 -8.00
C PRO A 132 -0.30 -17.55 -8.90
N ALA A 133 -1.34 -18.30 -8.51
CA ALA A 133 -2.60 -18.37 -9.24
C ALA A 133 -3.36 -17.03 -9.25
N THR A 134 -3.47 -16.36 -8.10
CA THR A 134 -4.06 -15.01 -8.01
C THR A 134 -3.29 -14.02 -8.86
N LEU A 135 -1.95 -14.04 -8.80
CA LEU A 135 -1.12 -13.13 -9.58
C LEU A 135 -1.24 -13.40 -11.09
N GLN A 136 -1.21 -14.68 -11.50
CA GLN A 136 -1.33 -15.07 -12.91
C GLN A 136 -2.65 -14.60 -13.52
N LYS A 137 -3.76 -14.67 -12.77
CA LYS A 137 -5.06 -14.15 -13.20
C LYS A 137 -4.97 -12.69 -13.67
N TRP A 138 -4.16 -11.87 -13.00
CA TRP A 138 -4.06 -10.44 -13.28
C TRP A 138 -2.92 -10.09 -14.24
N ILE A 139 -1.90 -10.95 -14.40
CA ILE A 139 -0.78 -10.75 -15.34
C ILE A 139 -1.26 -10.58 -16.79
N ASP A 140 -2.31 -11.31 -17.17
CA ASP A 140 -2.84 -11.25 -18.54
C ASP A 140 -3.79 -10.05 -18.76
N HIS A 141 -4.04 -9.23 -17.74
CA HIS A 141 -4.90 -8.05 -17.85
C HIS A 141 -4.21 -6.93 -18.66
N PRO A 142 -4.85 -6.33 -19.67
CA PRO A 142 -4.19 -5.42 -20.62
C PRO A 142 -3.60 -4.15 -19.98
N THR A 143 -4.21 -3.66 -18.91
CA THR A 143 -3.87 -2.40 -18.22
C THR A 143 -3.23 -2.61 -16.84
N ILE A 144 -3.59 -3.70 -16.16
CA ILE A 144 -3.15 -4.04 -14.79
C ILE A 144 -1.99 -5.04 -14.82
N GLY A 145 -1.95 -5.92 -15.82
CA GLY A 145 -0.96 -6.96 -15.96
C GLY A 145 0.49 -6.49 -15.93
N PRO A 146 0.85 -5.37 -16.59
CA PRO A 146 2.19 -4.81 -16.47
C PRO A 146 2.57 -4.45 -15.03
N LEU A 147 1.64 -3.90 -14.24
CA LEU A 147 1.88 -3.59 -12.82
C LEU A 147 2.09 -4.87 -12.01
N VAL A 148 1.21 -5.86 -12.18
CA VAL A 148 1.27 -7.13 -11.45
C VAL A 148 2.51 -7.93 -11.81
N SER A 149 2.94 -7.89 -13.08
CA SER A 149 4.17 -8.54 -13.54
C SER A 149 5.40 -7.97 -12.81
N GLU A 150 5.50 -6.65 -12.69
CA GLU A 150 6.61 -6.03 -11.96
C GLU A 150 6.56 -6.33 -10.46
N MET A 151 5.37 -6.34 -9.85
CA MET A 151 5.19 -6.76 -8.45
C MET A 151 5.63 -8.22 -8.25
N PHE A 152 5.30 -9.11 -9.18
CA PHE A 152 5.71 -10.51 -9.14
C PHE A 152 7.23 -10.67 -9.25
N LYS A 153 7.87 -9.98 -10.20
CA LYS A 153 9.33 -9.96 -10.32
C LYS A 153 10.00 -9.45 -9.05
N ALA A 154 9.44 -8.42 -8.42
CA ALA A 154 9.94 -7.87 -7.16
C ALA A 154 9.81 -8.83 -5.96
N MET A 155 8.78 -9.67 -5.95
CA MET A 155 8.65 -10.73 -4.95
C MET A 155 9.68 -11.85 -5.19
N MET A 156 9.90 -12.23 -6.44
CA MET A 156 10.87 -13.26 -6.82
C MET A 156 12.33 -12.81 -6.64
N SER A 157 12.66 -11.53 -6.90
CA SER A 157 14.01 -11.00 -6.69
C SER A 157 14.44 -11.12 -5.24
N LYS A 158 13.50 -10.92 -4.30
CA LYS A 158 13.75 -11.06 -2.87
C LYS A 158 13.93 -12.52 -2.44
N SER A 159 13.23 -13.47 -3.07
CA SER A 159 13.41 -14.90 -2.79
C SER A 159 14.74 -15.45 -3.32
N MET A 160 15.27 -14.88 -4.40
CA MET A 160 16.56 -15.28 -4.97
C MET A 160 17.78 -14.57 -4.34
N GLY A 161 17.56 -13.47 -3.61
CA GLY A 161 18.61 -12.72 -2.90
C GLY A 161 18.86 -13.17 -1.45
N GLN A 162 18.27 -14.30 -1.01
CA GLN A 162 18.46 -14.90 0.32
C GLN A 162 19.36 -16.15 0.32
N GLN A 163 20.24 -16.31 -0.67
CA GLN A 163 21.35 -17.28 -0.63
C GLN A 163 22.65 -16.61 -0.22
#